data_AF-A0A518IK88-F1
#
_entry.id   AF-A0A518IK88-F1
#
_cell.length_a   1.000
_cell.length_b   1.000
_cell.length_c   1.000
_cell.angle_alpha   90.00
_cell.angle_beta   90.00
_cell.angle_gamma   90.00
#
_symmetry.space_group_name_H-M   'P 1'
#
loop_
_entity.id
_entity.type
_entity.pdbx_description
1 polymer ?
#
loop_
_entity_poly.entity_id
_entity_poly.type
_entity_poly.pdbx_seq_one_letter_code
_entity_poly.pdbx_strand_id
1 'polypeptide(L)'
;MNEKRSDSLGTVRKQLQFVEDTGLVTLQEVEHFLLADVEVSQLRPLVDRQLITRIEAVNLLLDKLQTWLEQHGIDDSKSRKYLEGPETFRSFETFLFPDDCS
;
A
#
# COMPACT_ATOMS: atom_id res chain seq x y z
N MET A 1 -0.53 -19.40 10.61
CA MET A 1 0.04 -18.54 9.56
C MET A 1 -0.90 -17.36 9.29
N ASN A 2 -0.97 -16.40 10.22
CA ASN A 2 -1.68 -15.11 10.02
C ASN A 2 -1.03 -13.96 10.82
N GLU A 3 0.02 -14.22 11.59
CA GLU A 3 0.72 -13.20 12.38
C GLU A 3 1.64 -12.32 11.51
N LYS A 4 2.37 -12.90 10.54
CA LYS A 4 3.31 -12.13 9.69
C LYS A 4 2.62 -11.08 8.80
N ARG A 5 1.44 -11.38 8.24
CA ARG A 5 0.68 -10.39 7.42
C ARG A 5 0.07 -9.28 8.27
N SER A 6 -0.34 -9.61 9.50
CA SER A 6 -0.90 -8.63 10.44
C SER A 6 0.15 -7.62 10.90
N ASP A 7 1.42 -8.02 11.00
CA ASP A 7 2.54 -7.14 11.38
C ASP A 7 2.93 -6.17 10.25
N SER A 8 2.95 -6.63 8.99
CA SER A 8 3.24 -5.77 7.82
C SER A 8 2.16 -4.72 7.57
N LEU A 9 0.87 -5.08 7.76
CA LEU A 9 -0.24 -4.11 7.73
C LEU A 9 -0.10 -3.05 8.82
N GLY A 10 0.35 -3.43 10.01
CA GLY A 10 0.61 -2.47 11.09
C GLY A 10 1.63 -1.39 10.72
N THR A 11 2.62 -1.72 9.90
CA THR A 11 3.62 -0.75 9.42
C THR A 11 3.04 0.14 8.31
N VAL A 12 2.34 -0.43 7.33
CA VAL A 12 1.62 0.35 6.30
C VAL A 12 0.60 1.31 6.94
N ARG A 13 -0.14 0.84 7.94
CA ARG A 13 -1.12 1.62 8.68
C ARG A 13 -0.52 2.86 9.33
N LYS A 14 0.70 2.76 9.90
CA LYS A 14 1.41 3.92 10.46
C LYS A 14 1.71 4.97 9.39
N GLN A 15 2.13 4.55 8.20
CA GLN A 15 2.43 5.46 7.09
C GLN A 15 1.16 6.14 6.55
N LEU A 16 0.03 5.47 6.68
CA LEU A 16 -1.26 5.98 6.19
C LEU A 16 -2.06 6.77 7.23
N GLN A 17 -1.55 7.00 8.45
CA GLN A 17 -2.29 7.72 9.50
C GLN A 17 -2.80 9.10 9.05
N PHE A 18 -2.10 9.75 8.12
CA PHE A 18 -2.52 11.03 7.54
C PHE A 18 -3.93 10.98 6.91
N VAL A 19 -4.43 9.81 6.50
CA VAL A 19 -5.79 9.70 5.95
C VAL A 19 -6.84 9.94 7.02
N GLU A 20 -6.58 9.60 8.29
CA GLU A 20 -7.50 9.86 9.39
C GLU A 20 -7.65 11.36 9.67
N ASP A 21 -6.56 12.14 9.50
CA ASP A 21 -6.58 13.60 9.64
C ASP A 21 -7.51 14.28 8.62
N THR A 22 -7.81 13.61 7.50
CA THR A 22 -8.75 14.13 6.49
C THR A 22 -10.20 13.95 6.92
N GLY A 23 -10.50 12.94 7.74
CA GLY A 23 -11.86 12.54 8.11
C GLY A 23 -12.72 12.02 6.96
N LEU A 24 -12.17 11.86 5.75
CA LEU A 24 -12.90 11.43 4.55
C LEU A 24 -12.94 9.92 4.39
N VAL A 25 -11.86 9.23 4.77
CA VAL A 25 -11.76 7.77 4.78
C VAL A 25 -11.12 7.31 6.08
N THR A 26 -11.42 6.08 6.49
CA THR A 26 -10.79 5.45 7.64
C THR A 26 -9.62 4.56 7.22
N LEU A 27 -8.67 4.33 8.14
CA LEU A 27 -7.59 3.37 7.91
C LEU A 27 -8.13 1.97 7.59
N GLN A 28 -9.25 1.57 8.20
CA GLN A 28 -9.88 0.28 7.94
C GLN A 28 -10.37 0.15 6.49
N GLU A 29 -10.88 1.22 5.90
CA GLU A 29 -11.30 1.21 4.49
C GLU A 29 -10.11 1.09 3.55
N VAL A 30 -8.99 1.75 3.88
CA VAL A 30 -7.75 1.61 3.10
C VAL A 30 -7.17 0.20 3.24
N GLU A 31 -7.13 -0.35 4.45
CA GLU A 31 -6.69 -1.73 4.68
C GLU A 31 -7.59 -2.73 3.93
N HIS A 32 -8.91 -2.50 3.91
CA HIS A 32 -9.84 -3.31 3.13
C HIS A 32 -9.55 -3.19 1.63
N PHE A 33 -9.31 -1.99 1.10
CA PHE A 33 -8.91 -1.81 -0.29
C PHE A 33 -7.64 -2.61 -0.61
N LEU A 34 -6.58 -2.47 0.19
CA LEU A 34 -5.30 -3.16 -0.05
C LEU A 34 -5.42 -4.70 0.01
N LEU A 35 -6.36 -5.23 0.79
CA LEU A 35 -6.56 -6.68 0.95
C LEU A 35 -7.60 -7.28 0.01
N ALA A 36 -8.65 -6.53 -0.32
CA ALA A 36 -9.77 -6.98 -1.15
C ALA A 36 -9.54 -6.74 -2.64
N ASP A 37 -8.65 -5.81 -3.00
CA ASP A 37 -8.37 -5.51 -4.39
C ASP A 37 -7.65 -6.68 -5.07
N VAL A 38 -8.33 -7.26 -6.05
CA VAL A 38 -7.86 -8.44 -6.79
C VAL A 38 -6.58 -8.09 -7.55
N GLU A 39 -6.46 -6.87 -8.06
CA GLU A 39 -5.29 -6.46 -8.83
C GLU A 39 -4.06 -6.32 -7.92
N VAL A 40 -4.23 -5.77 -6.71
CA VAL A 40 -3.18 -5.76 -5.67
C VAL A 40 -2.71 -7.18 -5.37
N SER A 41 -3.64 -8.13 -5.26
CA SER A 41 -3.32 -9.55 -5.04
C SER A 41 -2.60 -10.21 -6.23
N GLN A 42 -2.70 -9.69 -7.45
CA GLN A 42 -1.99 -10.20 -8.63
C GLN A 42 -0.57 -9.64 -8.78
N LEU A 43 -0.22 -8.53 -8.11
CA LEU A 43 1.10 -7.90 -8.27
C LEU A 43 2.26 -8.83 -7.90
N ARG A 44 2.14 -9.57 -6.79
CA ARG A 44 3.17 -10.54 -6.37
C ARG A 44 3.36 -11.66 -7.40
N PRO A 45 2.31 -12.38 -7.84
CA PRO A 45 2.42 -13.34 -8.95
C PRO A 45 3.07 -12.80 -10.23
N LEU A 46 2.83 -11.52 -10.59
CA LEU A 46 3.47 -10.91 -11.77
C LEU A 46 4.97 -10.74 -11.58
N VAL A 47 5.41 -10.38 -10.37
CA VAL A 47 6.84 -10.32 -10.01
C VAL A 47 7.47 -11.71 -9.98
N ASP A 48 6.80 -12.70 -9.38
CA ASP A 48 7.28 -14.09 -9.35
C ASP A 48 7.48 -14.66 -10.77
N ARG A 49 6.65 -14.23 -11.72
CA ARG A 49 6.77 -14.58 -13.14
C ARG A 49 7.76 -13.71 -13.92
N GLN A 50 8.45 -12.79 -13.25
CA GLN A 50 9.38 -11.82 -13.85
C GLN A 50 8.74 -10.95 -14.95
N LEU A 51 7.42 -10.75 -14.90
CA LEU A 51 6.69 -9.90 -15.84
C LEU A 51 6.84 -8.42 -15.51
N ILE A 52 7.02 -8.11 -14.21
CA ILE A 52 7.34 -6.79 -13.68
C ILE A 52 8.38 -6.94 -12.56
N THR A 53 9.11 -5.88 -12.25
CA THR A 53 10.04 -5.84 -11.12
C THR A 53 9.32 -5.59 -9.79
N ARG A 54 10.01 -5.86 -8.68
CA ARG A 54 9.51 -5.53 -7.32
C ARG A 54 9.19 -4.05 -7.17
N ILE A 55 10.07 -3.18 -7.69
CA ILE A 55 9.89 -1.73 -7.64
C ILE A 55 8.64 -1.32 -8.43
N GLU A 56 8.45 -1.89 -9.62
CA GLU A 56 7.23 -1.64 -10.42
C GLU A 56 5.97 -2.10 -9.69
N ALA A 57 5.98 -3.27 -9.04
CA ALA A 57 4.84 -3.74 -8.27
C ALA A 57 4.47 -2.80 -7.10
N VAL A 58 5.46 -2.32 -6.34
CA VAL A 58 5.22 -1.38 -5.24
C VAL A 58 4.71 -0.04 -5.77
N ASN A 59 5.31 0.48 -6.84
CA ASN A 59 4.86 1.73 -7.46
C ASN A 59 3.44 1.63 -7.99
N LEU A 60 3.07 0.52 -8.64
CA LEU A 60 1.70 0.28 -9.11
C LEU A 60 0.71 0.20 -7.94
N LEU A 61 1.11 -0.40 -6.83
CA LEU A 61 0.27 -0.43 -5.62
C LEU A 61 0.06 0.98 -5.04
N LEU A 62 1.11 1.77 -4.93
CA LEU A 62 1.04 3.14 -4.42
C LEU A 62 0.20 4.04 -5.34
N ASP A 63 0.37 3.92 -6.65
CA ASP A 63 -0.42 4.66 -7.65
C ASP A 63 -1.92 4.30 -7.60
N LYS A 64 -2.23 3.00 -7.47
CA LYS A 64 -3.61 2.53 -7.24
C LYS A 64 -4.20 3.09 -5.96
N LEU A 65 -3.43 3.09 -4.87
CA LEU A 65 -3.87 3.66 -3.61
C LEU A 65 -4.09 5.16 -3.71
N GLN A 66 -3.18 5.89 -4.34
CA GLN A 66 -3.30 7.33 -4.57
C GLN A 66 -4.57 7.66 -5.36
N THR A 67 -4.78 6.96 -6.48
CA THR A 67 -5.99 7.09 -7.30
C THR A 67 -7.25 6.82 -6.49
N TRP A 68 -7.23 5.78 -5.65
CA TRP A 68 -8.37 5.46 -4.78
C TRP A 68 -8.62 6.59 -3.76
N LEU A 69 -7.57 7.11 -3.11
CA LEU A 69 -7.69 8.22 -2.15
C LEU A 69 -8.26 9.49 -2.82
N GLU A 70 -7.82 9.81 -4.04
CA GLU A 70 -8.34 10.94 -4.83
C GLU A 70 -9.83 10.78 -5.17
N GLN A 71 -10.27 9.57 -5.51
CA GLN A 71 -11.70 9.29 -5.75
C GLN A 71 -12.56 9.54 -4.52
N HIS A 72 -12.00 9.39 -3.32
CA HIS A 72 -12.64 9.72 -2.04
C HIS A 72 -12.43 11.17 -1.60
N GLY A 73 -11.86 12.01 -2.46
CA GLY A 73 -11.69 13.45 -2.23
C GLY A 73 -10.47 13.84 -1.41
N ILE A 74 -9.53 12.91 -1.18
CA ILE A 74 -8.27 13.22 -0.52
C ILE A 74 -7.32 13.83 -1.54
N ASP A 75 -6.96 15.09 -1.31
CA ASP A 75 -6.14 15.90 -2.21
C ASP A 75 -4.79 15.25 -2.55
N ASP A 76 -4.53 15.15 -3.85
CA ASP A 76 -3.32 14.57 -4.45
C ASP A 76 -2.03 15.17 -3.88
N SER A 77 -1.96 16.49 -3.70
CA SER A 77 -0.73 17.15 -3.27
C SER A 77 -0.35 16.80 -1.83
N LYS A 78 -1.35 16.46 -0.99
CA LYS A 78 -1.12 16.00 0.37
C LYS A 78 -0.80 14.53 0.42
N SER A 79 -1.63 13.67 -0.18
CA SER A 79 -1.45 12.22 -0.14
C SER A 79 -0.13 11.80 -0.78
N ARG A 80 0.22 12.38 -1.94
CA ARG A 80 1.46 12.10 -2.66
C ARG A 80 2.73 12.32 -1.84
N LYS A 81 2.78 13.41 -1.08
CA LYS A 81 3.92 13.70 -0.19
C LYS A 81 4.14 12.60 0.86
N TYR A 82 3.07 11.99 1.35
CA TYR A 82 3.16 10.87 2.31
C TYR A 82 3.46 9.55 1.61
N LEU A 83 2.95 9.34 0.38
CA LEU A 83 3.11 8.09 -0.37
C LEU A 83 4.47 7.94 -1.06
N GLU A 84 5.11 9.04 -1.47
CA GLU A 84 6.42 9.04 -2.14
C GLU A 84 7.62 8.92 -1.16
N GLY A 85 7.36 8.81 0.14
CA GLY A 85 8.40 8.69 1.16
C GLY A 85 9.13 7.34 1.10
N PRO A 86 10.46 7.29 1.37
CA PRO A 86 11.23 6.04 1.34
C PRO A 86 10.77 5.03 2.41
N GLU A 87 10.26 5.51 3.55
CA GLU A 87 9.68 4.68 4.60
C GLU A 87 8.33 4.10 4.19
N THR A 88 7.52 4.87 3.47
CA THR A 88 6.27 4.40 2.88
C THR A 88 6.55 3.33 1.85
N PHE A 89 7.43 3.59 0.89
CA PHE A 89 7.83 2.60 -0.11
C PHE A 89 8.27 1.28 0.53
N ARG A 90 9.17 1.33 1.53
CA ARG A 90 9.63 0.14 2.25
C ARG A 90 8.49 -0.61 2.95
N SER A 91 7.55 0.13 3.56
CA SER A 91 6.40 -0.48 4.25
C SER A 91 5.49 -1.23 3.28
N PHE A 92 5.23 -0.65 2.11
CA PHE A 92 4.43 -1.26 1.05
C PHE A 92 5.17 -2.43 0.36
N GLU A 93 6.50 -2.33 0.23
CA GLU A 93 7.35 -3.43 -0.24
C GLU A 93 7.27 -4.62 0.70
N THR A 94 7.44 -4.41 2.02
CA THR A 94 7.28 -5.48 3.03
C THR A 94 5.85 -6.05 3.04
N PHE A 95 4.83 -5.23 2.81
CA PHE A 95 3.45 -5.70 2.69
C PHE A 95 3.24 -6.65 1.50
N LEU A 96 3.75 -6.29 0.32
CA LEU A 96 3.67 -7.14 -0.87
C LEU A 96 4.59 -8.38 -0.78
N PHE A 97 5.77 -8.22 -0.16
CA PHE A 97 6.84 -9.22 -0.09
C PHE A 97 7.34 -9.44 1.36
N PRO A 98 6.51 -10.00 2.25
CA PRO A 98 6.81 -10.12 3.69
C PRO A 98 7.91 -11.12 4.06
N ASP A 99 8.43 -11.89 3.09
CA ASP A 99 9.45 -12.94 3.32
C ASP A 99 10.89 -12.50 2.97
N ASP A 100 11.11 -11.25 2.53
CA ASP A 100 12.43 -10.77 2.08
C ASP A 100 13.12 -9.79 3.04
N CYS A 101 12.51 -9.46 4.19
CA CYS A 101 13.20 -8.74 5.27
C CYS A 101 14.13 -9.70 6.03
N SER A 102 15.36 -9.85 5.53
CA SER A 102 16.50 -10.35 6.30
C SER A 102 17.28 -9.19 6.91
#